data_AF-X1VRB2-F1
#
_entry.id   AF-X1VRB2-F1
#
_cell.length_a   1.000
_cell.length_b   1.000
_cell.length_c   1.000
_cell.angle_alpha   90.00
_cell.angle_beta   90.00
_cell.angle_gamma   90.00
#
_symmetry.space_group_name_H-M   'P 1'
#
loop_
_entity.id
_entity.type
_entity.pdbx_description
1 polymer ?
#
loop_
_entity_poly.entity_id
_entity_poly.type
_entity_poly.pdbx_seq_one_letter_code
_entity_poly.pdbx_strand_id
1 'polypeptide(L)'
;VSTKTKKKSPLTSTKDVDAIITITCGDVAENHIGNQQIGHLVAKGQGFKLQDLQKASRKFKNMGYKVEIFDLNKGLDGVEINGKQVTAEPAHIMVIRNGVEALIGSGKIKDFYNQLVVLDWDKKFWDARRKKVLNKHARHNLCFSKKSQDPDYKSGKGRIVAYDQVPHFQEMMSQLPNFFGKKAKTLQAEGNKYFNKKKTGIGYHGDTERRKVIAWRLGERGLR
;
A
#
# COMPACT_ATOMS: atom_id res chain seq x y z
N VAL A 1 -27.54 8.94 -39.33
CA VAL A 1 -26.56 8.17 -38.52
C VAL A 1 -26.54 8.79 -37.13
N SER A 2 -27.28 8.22 -36.17
CA SER A 2 -27.46 8.76 -34.82
C SER A 2 -26.57 8.00 -33.84
N THR A 3 -25.54 8.66 -33.32
CA THR A 3 -24.60 8.12 -32.33
C THR A 3 -25.24 8.06 -30.95
N LYS A 4 -25.69 6.87 -30.53
CA LYS A 4 -26.18 6.62 -29.16
C LYS A 4 -25.00 6.66 -28.18
N THR A 5 -24.90 7.75 -27.43
CA THR A 5 -24.10 7.87 -26.21
C THR A 5 -24.63 6.89 -25.15
N LYS A 6 -23.87 5.83 -24.86
CA LYS A 6 -24.15 4.93 -23.73
C LYS A 6 -23.88 5.69 -22.42
N LYS A 7 -24.94 6.18 -21.77
CA LYS A 7 -24.91 6.58 -20.35
C LYS A 7 -24.51 5.36 -19.51
N LYS A 8 -23.40 5.45 -18.77
CA LYS A 8 -23.04 4.47 -17.73
C LYS A 8 -24.12 4.51 -16.65
N SER A 9 -24.69 3.34 -16.35
CA SER A 9 -25.68 3.15 -15.29
C SER A 9 -25.05 3.36 -13.90
N PRO A 10 -25.82 3.76 -12.88
CA PRO A 10 -25.34 3.85 -11.51
C PRO A 10 -24.88 2.47 -11.03
N LEU A 11 -23.74 2.42 -10.34
CA LEU A 11 -23.18 1.21 -9.73
C LEU A 11 -24.22 0.56 -8.81
N THR A 12 -24.88 -0.49 -9.28
CA THR A 12 -25.75 -1.34 -8.47
C THR A 12 -24.91 -2.14 -7.46
N SER A 13 -25.36 -2.12 -6.21
CA SER A 13 -24.71 -2.71 -5.02
C SER A 13 -24.15 -4.11 -5.26
N THR A 14 -22.82 -4.24 -5.20
CA THR A 14 -22.14 -5.53 -5.18
C THR A 14 -22.23 -6.13 -3.78
N LYS A 15 -22.71 -7.39 -3.69
CA LYS A 15 -22.58 -8.30 -2.54
C LYS A 15 -21.29 -8.02 -1.76
N ASP A 16 -21.37 -7.96 -0.43
CA ASP A 16 -20.26 -7.68 0.48
C ASP A 16 -18.99 -8.43 0.03
N VAL A 17 -18.10 -7.68 -0.62
CA VAL A 17 -16.81 -8.23 -1.01
C VAL A 17 -15.98 -8.28 0.25
N ASP A 18 -15.85 -9.47 0.83
CA ASP A 18 -15.05 -9.73 2.02
C ASP A 18 -13.53 -9.72 1.72
N ALA A 19 -13.08 -8.67 1.04
CA ALA A 19 -11.69 -8.45 0.74
C ALA A 19 -11.06 -7.56 1.82
N ILE A 20 -9.79 -7.82 2.09
CA ILE A 20 -8.96 -6.87 2.82
C ILE A 20 -7.95 -6.31 1.84
N ILE A 21 -7.80 -4.98 1.85
CA ILE A 21 -6.88 -4.28 0.97
C ILE A 21 -5.84 -3.60 1.83
N THR A 22 -4.58 -3.95 1.61
CA THR A 22 -3.44 -3.17 2.13
C THR A 22 -2.88 -2.39 0.96
N ILE A 23 -2.73 -1.08 1.09
CA ILE A 23 -1.94 -0.28 0.16
C ILE A 23 -0.67 0.14 0.88
N THR A 24 0.45 -0.01 0.18
CA THR A 24 1.77 0.40 0.62
C THR A 24 2.27 1.50 -0.29
N CYS A 25 2.51 2.68 0.29
CA CYS A 25 3.24 3.76 -0.34
C CYS A 25 4.73 3.62 -0.08
N GLY A 26 5.51 3.59 -1.16
CA GLY A 26 6.96 3.57 -1.11
C GLY A 26 7.60 4.45 -2.17
N ASP A 27 8.91 4.64 -2.08
CA ASP A 27 9.68 5.32 -3.12
C ASP A 27 9.73 4.52 -4.44
N VAL A 28 9.47 3.21 -4.34
CA VAL A 28 9.21 2.30 -5.47
C VAL A 28 7.93 1.50 -5.20
N ALA A 29 7.19 1.21 -6.26
CA ALA A 29 6.13 0.19 -6.27
C ALA A 29 6.33 -0.75 -7.47
N GLU A 30 5.95 -2.00 -7.32
CA GLU A 30 6.03 -3.03 -8.37
C GLU A 30 4.85 -3.99 -8.26
N ASN A 31 4.44 -4.61 -9.37
CA ASN A 31 3.32 -5.54 -9.33
C ASN A 31 3.72 -6.96 -8.88
N HIS A 32 5.00 -7.29 -9.01
CA HIS A 32 5.62 -8.52 -8.54
C HIS A 32 7.13 -8.33 -8.48
N ILE A 33 7.81 -9.14 -7.66
CA ILE A 33 9.26 -9.09 -7.55
C ILE A 33 9.95 -9.30 -8.90
N GLY A 34 10.80 -8.35 -9.28
CA GLY A 34 11.55 -8.35 -10.53
C GLY A 34 10.78 -7.88 -11.77
N ASN A 35 9.56 -7.37 -11.59
CA ASN A 35 8.80 -6.74 -12.67
C ASN A 35 9.11 -5.23 -12.76
N GLN A 36 8.43 -4.54 -13.67
CA GLN A 36 8.55 -3.09 -13.84
C GLN A 36 8.34 -2.37 -12.49
N GLN A 37 9.36 -1.59 -12.13
CA GLN A 37 9.31 -0.69 -11.00
C GLN A 37 8.85 0.68 -11.44
N ILE A 38 7.95 1.28 -10.65
CA ILE A 38 7.57 2.68 -10.76
C ILE A 38 8.14 3.45 -9.59
N GLY A 39 8.60 4.68 -9.83
CA GLY A 39 9.24 5.50 -8.81
C GLY A 39 10.77 5.43 -8.87
N HIS A 40 11.42 5.89 -7.80
CA HIS A 40 12.87 6.00 -7.72
C HIS A 40 13.34 5.63 -6.32
N LEU A 41 14.10 4.54 -6.22
CA LEU A 41 14.71 4.11 -4.97
C LEU A 41 15.69 5.17 -4.46
N VAL A 42 15.44 5.69 -3.26
CA VAL A 42 16.37 6.67 -2.66
C VAL A 42 17.63 6.01 -2.14
N ALA A 43 18.72 6.75 -1.89
CA ALA A 43 19.95 6.21 -1.31
C ALA A 43 19.76 5.63 0.12
N LYS A 44 20.69 4.77 0.57
CA LYS A 44 20.66 4.17 1.91
C LYS A 44 20.70 5.31 2.96
N GLY A 45 19.90 5.20 4.01
CA GLY A 45 19.78 6.23 5.04
C GLY A 45 18.86 7.42 4.69
N GLN A 46 18.27 7.45 3.48
CA GLN A 46 17.29 8.46 3.06
C GLN A 46 15.82 8.04 3.31
N GLY A 47 15.60 6.86 3.91
CA GLY A 47 14.30 6.40 4.39
C GLY A 47 13.72 7.27 5.51
N PHE A 48 12.54 6.92 6.02
CA PHE A 48 11.99 7.57 7.21
C PHE A 48 12.87 7.24 8.43
N LYS A 49 13.25 8.28 9.18
CA LYS A 49 14.01 8.16 10.44
C LYS A 49 13.08 8.34 11.63
N LEU A 50 13.52 7.95 12.83
CA LEU A 50 12.75 8.14 14.06
C LEU A 50 12.24 9.59 14.22
N GLN A 51 13.06 10.58 13.90
CA GLN A 51 12.67 11.99 13.95
C GLN A 51 11.50 12.33 13.00
N ASP A 52 11.43 11.69 11.83
CA ASP A 52 10.31 11.85 10.90
C ASP A 52 9.02 11.26 11.50
N LEU A 53 9.12 10.07 12.10
CA LEU A 53 8.01 9.40 12.79
C LEU A 53 7.51 10.23 13.98
N GLN A 54 8.41 10.78 14.80
CA GLN A 54 8.04 11.64 15.93
C GLN A 54 7.33 12.92 15.48
N LYS A 55 7.80 13.55 14.38
CA LYS A 55 7.14 14.73 13.79
C LYS A 55 5.73 14.40 13.29
N ALA A 56 5.57 13.29 12.56
CA ALA A 56 4.26 12.83 12.10
C ALA A 56 3.35 12.47 13.29
N SER A 57 3.87 11.74 14.27
CA SER A 57 3.15 11.34 15.49
C SER A 57 2.52 12.52 16.21
N ARG A 58 3.26 13.62 16.39
CA ARG A 58 2.72 14.85 16.99
C ARG A 58 1.51 15.40 16.22
N LYS A 59 1.56 15.42 14.88
CA LYS A 59 0.44 15.91 14.07
C LYS A 59 -0.82 15.07 14.25
N PHE A 60 -0.69 13.75 14.14
CA PHE A 60 -1.83 12.84 14.33
C PHE A 60 -2.38 12.89 15.77
N LYS A 61 -1.51 12.95 16.78
CA LYS A 61 -1.94 13.09 18.19
C LYS A 61 -2.67 14.41 18.45
N ASN A 62 -2.19 15.52 17.87
CA ASN A 62 -2.87 16.82 17.98
C ASN A 62 -4.26 16.83 17.32
N MET A 63 -4.51 15.92 16.38
CA MET A 63 -5.83 15.70 15.77
C MET A 63 -6.67 14.66 16.51
N GLY A 64 -6.22 14.16 17.66
CA GLY A 64 -6.95 13.19 18.50
C GLY A 64 -6.74 11.72 18.11
N TYR A 65 -5.85 11.39 17.18
CA TYR A 65 -5.60 10.00 16.79
C TYR A 65 -4.66 9.29 17.76
N LYS A 66 -4.96 8.01 18.04
CA LYS A 66 -4.06 7.13 18.80
C LYS A 66 -2.85 6.75 17.93
N VAL A 67 -1.66 7.10 18.41
CA VAL A 67 -0.38 6.81 17.74
C VAL A 67 0.59 6.12 18.69
N GLU A 68 1.17 5.03 18.22
CA GLU A 68 2.15 4.20 18.92
C GLU A 68 3.44 4.16 18.07
N ILE A 69 4.61 4.35 18.68
CA ILE A 69 5.91 4.12 18.04
C ILE A 69 6.58 2.99 18.79
N PHE A 70 6.93 1.92 18.08
CA PHE A 70 7.61 0.76 18.61
C PHE A 70 9.07 0.77 18.17
N ASP A 71 9.95 0.53 19.13
CA ASP A 71 11.36 0.22 18.90
C ASP A 71 11.48 -1.29 18.65
N LEU A 72 11.92 -1.67 17.46
CA LEU A 72 12.02 -3.05 17.03
C LEU A 72 13.25 -3.75 17.60
N ASN A 73 14.28 -3.00 18.02
CA ASN A 73 15.48 -3.59 18.61
C ASN A 73 15.19 -4.28 19.94
N LYS A 74 14.15 -3.85 20.66
CA LYS A 74 13.64 -4.54 21.87
C LYS A 74 13.23 -5.99 21.61
N GLY A 75 12.85 -6.31 20.37
CA GLY A 75 12.55 -7.70 19.99
C GLY A 75 13.79 -8.59 19.88
N LEU A 76 14.99 -8.03 20.01
CA LEU A 76 16.27 -8.74 19.96
C LEU A 76 16.90 -8.93 21.35
N ASP A 77 16.28 -8.38 22.40
CA ASP A 77 16.77 -8.49 23.78
C ASP A 77 16.86 -9.97 24.18
N GLY A 78 18.06 -10.44 24.56
CA GLY A 78 18.32 -11.83 24.92
C GLY A 78 18.26 -12.82 23.75
N VAL A 79 18.11 -12.36 22.51
CA VAL A 79 18.17 -13.23 21.33
C VAL A 79 19.61 -13.53 20.95
N GLU A 80 19.98 -14.79 21.00
CA GLU A 80 21.29 -15.28 20.55
C GLU A 80 21.15 -16.20 19.34
N ILE A 81 22.08 -16.08 18.39
CA ILE A 81 22.22 -16.99 17.25
C ILE A 81 23.66 -17.49 17.23
N ASN A 82 23.84 -18.82 17.28
CA ASN A 82 25.15 -19.47 17.35
C ASN A 82 26.04 -18.94 18.49
N GLY A 83 25.46 -18.75 19.67
CA GLY A 83 26.15 -18.26 20.88
C GLY A 83 26.61 -16.80 20.79
N LYS A 84 26.06 -16.01 19.86
CA LYS A 84 26.33 -14.58 19.75
C LYS A 84 25.03 -13.80 19.90
N GLN A 85 25.07 -12.78 20.76
CA GLN A 85 24.00 -11.80 20.91
C GLN A 85 23.71 -11.16 19.55
N VAL A 86 22.45 -11.23 19.13
CA VAL A 86 22.00 -10.57 17.91
C VAL A 86 21.92 -9.07 18.19
N THR A 87 22.57 -8.29 17.34
CA THR A 87 22.49 -6.83 17.34
C THR A 87 22.04 -6.36 15.95
N ALA A 88 21.35 -5.23 15.90
CA ALA A 88 20.88 -4.63 14.66
C ALA A 88 20.91 -3.11 14.76
N GLU A 89 20.93 -2.44 13.61
CA GLU A 89 20.73 -0.99 13.53
C GLU A 89 19.39 -0.57 14.15
N PRO A 90 19.28 0.65 14.71
CA PRO A 90 18.02 1.15 15.27
C PRO A 90 16.87 1.15 14.25
N ALA A 91 15.77 0.48 14.57
CA ALA A 91 14.62 0.30 13.70
C ALA A 91 13.32 0.57 14.44
N HIS A 92 12.41 1.32 13.81
CA HIS A 92 11.17 1.77 14.45
C HIS A 92 9.98 1.62 13.50
N ILE A 93 8.83 1.28 14.05
CA ILE A 93 7.54 1.30 13.35
C ILE A 93 6.57 2.23 14.07
N MET A 94 5.83 3.04 13.31
CA MET A 94 4.75 3.87 13.84
C MET A 94 3.40 3.31 13.40
N VAL A 95 2.50 3.09 14.36
CA VAL A 95 1.12 2.66 14.12
C VAL A 95 0.18 3.80 14.46
N ILE A 96 -0.66 4.19 13.50
CA ILE A 96 -1.69 5.22 13.66
C ILE A 96 -3.05 4.50 13.55
N ARG A 97 -3.81 4.44 14.65
CA ARG A 97 -5.15 3.86 14.62
C ARG A 97 -6.07 4.79 13.84
N ASN A 98 -6.86 4.22 12.92
CA ASN A 98 -7.75 4.96 12.02
C ASN A 98 -7.05 6.07 11.22
N GLY A 99 -5.76 5.92 10.94
CA GLY A 99 -4.95 6.97 10.32
C GLY A 99 -5.38 7.41 8.92
N VAL A 100 -6.14 6.58 8.19
CA VAL A 100 -6.71 6.98 6.89
C VAL A 100 -7.76 8.08 7.07
N GLU A 101 -8.52 8.06 8.16
CA GLU A 101 -9.53 9.09 8.46
C GLU A 101 -8.90 10.46 8.64
N ALA A 102 -7.69 10.52 9.19
CA ALA A 102 -6.95 11.77 9.34
C ALA A 102 -6.54 12.38 7.97
N LEU A 103 -6.44 11.56 6.93
CA LEU A 103 -6.04 11.98 5.59
C LEU A 103 -7.21 12.38 4.72
N ILE A 104 -8.35 11.69 4.81
CA ILE A 104 -9.50 11.91 3.91
C ILE A 104 -10.82 12.20 4.63
N GLY A 105 -10.85 12.16 5.95
CA GLY A 105 -12.05 12.30 6.77
C GLY A 105 -12.74 10.95 7.05
N SER A 106 -13.28 10.80 8.25
CA SER A 106 -13.93 9.58 8.73
C SER A 106 -15.14 9.16 7.90
N GLY A 107 -15.93 10.12 7.41
CA GLY A 107 -17.10 9.87 6.56
C GLY A 107 -16.79 9.27 5.19
N LYS A 108 -15.52 9.21 4.77
CA LYS A 108 -15.12 8.77 3.42
C LYS A 108 -14.55 7.35 3.37
N ILE A 109 -14.34 6.68 4.50
CA ILE A 109 -13.66 5.38 4.55
C ILE A 109 -14.41 4.29 3.77
N LYS A 110 -15.74 4.21 3.94
CA LYS A 110 -16.57 3.22 3.23
C LYS A 110 -16.56 3.46 1.72
N ASP A 111 -16.71 4.71 1.29
CA ASP A 111 -16.65 5.04 -0.14
C ASP A 111 -15.27 4.77 -0.71
N PHE A 112 -14.20 5.12 0.01
CA PHE A 112 -12.83 4.84 -0.43
C PHE A 112 -12.58 3.34 -0.60
N TYR A 113 -13.04 2.51 0.34
CA TYR A 113 -12.99 1.06 0.20
C TYR A 113 -13.75 0.57 -1.03
N ASN A 114 -14.96 1.09 -1.26
CA ASN A 114 -15.77 0.74 -2.43
C ASN A 114 -15.09 1.13 -3.75
N GLN A 115 -14.46 2.31 -3.82
CA GLN A 115 -13.71 2.75 -5.00
C GLN A 115 -12.55 1.78 -5.32
N LEU A 116 -11.88 1.22 -4.30
CA LEU A 116 -10.77 0.28 -4.49
C LEU A 116 -11.23 -1.14 -4.83
N VAL A 117 -12.32 -1.61 -4.22
CA VAL A 117 -12.71 -3.02 -4.32
C VAL A 117 -13.23 -3.39 -5.71
N VAL A 118 -13.82 -2.42 -6.42
CA VAL A 118 -14.39 -2.58 -7.77
C VAL A 118 -13.37 -2.47 -8.90
N LEU A 119 -12.13 -2.05 -8.60
CA LEU A 119 -11.08 -1.96 -9.61
C LEU A 119 -10.74 -3.34 -10.18
N ASP A 120 -10.17 -3.37 -11.38
CA ASP A 120 -9.59 -4.58 -11.92
C ASP A 120 -8.19 -4.76 -11.32
N TRP A 121 -8.06 -5.73 -10.42
CA TRP A 121 -6.78 -6.10 -9.82
C TRP A 121 -6.03 -7.11 -10.68
N ASP A 122 -4.70 -7.02 -10.74
CA ASP A 122 -3.88 -8.00 -11.45
C ASP A 122 -4.02 -9.37 -10.80
N LYS A 123 -4.43 -10.36 -11.61
CA LYS A 123 -4.54 -11.77 -11.23
C LYS A 123 -3.42 -12.62 -11.84
N LYS A 124 -2.51 -11.99 -12.58
CA LYS A 124 -1.37 -12.62 -13.25
C LYS A 124 -0.10 -11.82 -13.01
N PHE A 125 1.05 -12.44 -13.25
CA PHE A 125 2.35 -11.79 -13.18
C PHE A 125 3.38 -12.55 -14.02
N TRP A 126 4.42 -11.86 -14.48
CA TRP A 126 5.63 -12.49 -15.00
C TRP A 126 6.45 -13.08 -13.86
N ASP A 127 6.79 -14.36 -13.94
CA ASP A 127 7.77 -14.99 -13.05
C ASP A 127 9.12 -15.03 -13.75
N ALA A 128 10.05 -14.15 -13.35
CA ALA A 128 11.38 -14.08 -13.95
C ALA A 128 12.19 -15.38 -13.76
N ARG A 129 11.98 -16.12 -12.66
CA ARG A 129 12.68 -17.38 -12.37
C ARG A 129 12.19 -18.49 -13.30
N ARG A 130 10.88 -18.56 -13.54
CA ARG A 130 10.24 -19.59 -14.37
C ARG A 130 10.06 -19.18 -15.82
N LYS A 131 10.36 -17.93 -16.17
CA LYS A 131 10.25 -17.33 -17.51
C LYS A 131 8.87 -17.54 -18.14
N LYS A 132 7.80 -17.36 -17.37
CA LYS A 132 6.42 -17.47 -17.85
C LYS A 132 5.45 -16.62 -17.03
N VAL A 133 4.29 -16.35 -17.63
CA VAL A 133 3.17 -15.71 -16.92
C VAL A 133 2.48 -16.73 -16.04
N LEU A 134 2.25 -16.38 -14.78
CA LEU A 134 1.58 -17.20 -13.77
C LEU A 134 0.36 -16.49 -13.19
N ASN A 135 -0.53 -17.26 -12.57
CA ASN A 135 -1.68 -16.74 -11.83
C ASN A 135 -1.28 -16.37 -10.39
N LYS A 136 -1.84 -15.28 -9.87
CA LYS A 136 -1.66 -14.85 -8.48
C LYS A 136 -2.69 -15.53 -7.58
N HIS A 137 -2.30 -16.64 -6.97
CA HIS A 137 -3.16 -17.38 -6.04
C HIS A 137 -3.18 -16.79 -4.62
N ALA A 138 -2.07 -16.19 -4.18
CA ALA A 138 -1.91 -15.74 -2.78
C ALA A 138 -2.59 -14.40 -2.48
N ARG A 139 -2.69 -13.50 -3.46
CA ARG A 139 -3.28 -12.16 -3.37
C ARG A 139 -3.31 -11.52 -4.75
N HIS A 140 -4.26 -10.64 -5.03
CA HIS A 140 -4.18 -9.81 -6.23
C HIS A 140 -3.40 -8.53 -5.92
N ASN A 141 -2.78 -7.94 -6.92
CA ASN A 141 -1.96 -6.73 -6.76
C ASN A 141 -2.45 -5.62 -7.72
N LEU A 142 -2.21 -4.36 -7.37
CA LEU A 142 -2.49 -3.23 -8.25
C LEU A 142 -1.54 -2.08 -7.93
N CYS A 143 -0.85 -1.53 -8.94
CA CYS A 143 -0.04 -0.33 -8.75
C CYS A 143 -0.87 0.93 -8.99
N PHE A 144 -0.50 2.02 -8.33
CA PHE A 144 -1.11 3.33 -8.52
C PHE A 144 -0.03 4.39 -8.76
N SER A 145 -0.24 5.22 -9.78
CA SER A 145 0.68 6.31 -10.14
C SER A 145 -0.07 7.51 -10.73
N LYS A 146 0.65 8.47 -11.29
CA LYS A 146 0.06 9.65 -11.95
C LYS A 146 -0.58 9.34 -13.31
N LYS A 147 -0.22 8.22 -13.94
CA LYS A 147 -0.72 7.82 -15.26
C LYS A 147 -1.13 6.35 -15.22
N SER A 148 -2.22 6.02 -15.90
CA SER A 148 -2.68 4.64 -16.02
C SER A 148 -1.82 3.84 -17.01
N GLN A 149 -1.81 2.52 -16.85
CA GLN A 149 -1.13 1.59 -17.74
C GLN A 149 -1.92 0.28 -17.77
N ASP A 150 -2.21 -0.23 -18.96
CA ASP A 150 -2.73 -1.59 -19.12
C ASP A 150 -1.61 -2.63 -18.92
N PRO A 151 -1.91 -3.80 -18.33
CA PRO A 151 -0.88 -4.78 -18.05
C PRO A 151 -0.35 -5.43 -19.33
N ASP A 152 0.97 -5.55 -19.41
CA ASP A 152 1.67 -6.46 -20.31
C ASP A 152 2.50 -7.43 -19.48
N TYR A 153 1.83 -8.49 -19.04
CA TYR A 153 2.45 -9.49 -18.17
C TYR A 153 3.61 -10.24 -18.83
N LYS A 154 3.72 -10.29 -20.16
CA LYS A 154 4.86 -10.96 -20.80
C LYS A 154 6.13 -10.12 -20.67
N SER A 155 5.98 -8.80 -20.72
CA SER A 155 7.07 -7.84 -20.53
C SER A 155 7.29 -7.45 -19.05
N GLY A 156 6.66 -8.14 -18.10
CA GLY A 156 6.78 -7.81 -16.67
C GLY A 156 6.12 -6.49 -16.30
N LYS A 157 5.10 -6.02 -17.03
CA LYS A 157 4.38 -4.78 -16.74
C LYS A 157 3.00 -5.09 -16.15
N GLY A 158 2.78 -4.66 -14.91
CA GLY A 158 1.47 -4.74 -14.26
C GLY A 158 0.51 -3.63 -14.67
N ARG A 159 -0.73 -3.73 -14.21
CA ARG A 159 -1.68 -2.63 -14.33
C ARG A 159 -1.30 -1.49 -13.39
N ILE A 160 -1.43 -0.26 -13.90
CA ILE A 160 -1.34 0.96 -13.09
C ILE A 160 -2.67 1.70 -13.20
N VAL A 161 -3.26 2.05 -12.06
CA VAL A 161 -4.42 2.94 -11.96
C VAL A 161 -3.94 4.35 -11.64
N ALA A 162 -4.39 5.35 -12.40
CA ALA A 162 -4.05 6.74 -12.12
C ALA A 162 -4.75 7.20 -10.83
N TYR A 163 -4.10 8.05 -10.04
CA TYR A 163 -4.67 8.55 -8.78
C TYR A 163 -6.04 9.21 -8.97
N ASP A 164 -6.21 9.97 -10.05
CA ASP A 164 -7.45 10.69 -10.37
C ASP A 164 -8.63 9.79 -10.76
N GLN A 165 -8.39 8.50 -11.03
CA GLN A 165 -9.44 7.51 -11.22
C GLN A 165 -10.06 7.03 -9.89
N VAL A 166 -9.43 7.35 -8.76
CA VAL A 166 -9.87 6.95 -7.41
C VAL A 166 -9.82 8.20 -6.52
N PRO A 167 -10.90 9.02 -6.48
CA PRO A 167 -10.87 10.35 -5.87
C PRO A 167 -10.33 10.41 -4.44
N HIS A 168 -10.72 9.46 -3.58
CA HIS A 168 -10.21 9.41 -2.20
C HIS A 168 -8.75 8.96 -2.12
N PHE A 169 -8.28 8.20 -3.10
CA PHE A 169 -6.87 7.87 -3.22
C PHE A 169 -6.05 9.11 -3.60
N GLN A 170 -6.52 9.90 -4.57
CA GLN A 170 -5.87 11.16 -4.95
C GLN A 170 -5.78 12.13 -3.77
N GLU A 171 -6.89 12.30 -3.05
CA GLU A 171 -6.95 13.13 -1.85
C GLU A 171 -5.92 12.65 -0.81
N MET A 172 -5.94 11.37 -0.46
CA MET A 172 -5.00 10.78 0.48
C MET A 172 -3.53 10.95 0.04
N MET A 173 -3.20 10.66 -1.23
CA MET A 173 -1.84 10.85 -1.77
C MET A 173 -1.38 12.31 -1.67
N SER A 174 -2.30 13.27 -1.91
CA SER A 174 -2.01 14.70 -1.79
C SER A 174 -1.74 15.15 -0.35
N GLN A 175 -2.30 14.43 0.64
CA GLN A 175 -2.15 14.75 2.06
C GLN A 175 -0.89 14.13 2.69
N LEU A 176 -0.33 13.04 2.13
CA LEU A 176 0.85 12.39 2.71
C LEU A 176 2.01 13.36 3.02
N PRO A 177 2.39 14.33 2.14
CA PRO A 177 3.45 15.28 2.45
C PRO A 177 3.13 16.21 3.63
N ASN A 178 1.85 16.52 3.86
CA ASN A 178 1.42 17.38 4.97
C ASN A 178 1.64 16.69 6.32
N PHE A 179 1.51 15.37 6.38
CA PHE A 179 1.71 14.59 7.60
C PHE A 179 3.16 14.11 7.76
N PHE A 180 3.72 13.52 6.70
CA PHE A 180 5.01 12.80 6.72
C PHE A 180 6.18 13.62 6.13
N GLY A 181 5.93 14.86 5.73
CA GLY A 181 6.94 15.79 5.24
C GLY A 181 7.43 15.49 3.82
N LYS A 182 8.50 16.18 3.42
CA LYS A 182 9.01 16.16 2.03
C LYS A 182 9.36 14.77 1.50
N LYS A 183 9.70 13.82 2.38
CA LYS A 183 10.05 12.45 2.00
C LYS A 183 8.88 11.69 1.37
N ALA A 184 7.64 12.11 1.65
CA ALA A 184 6.43 11.51 1.13
C ALA A 184 5.93 12.09 -0.22
N LYS A 185 6.58 13.13 -0.77
CA LYS A 185 6.11 13.84 -1.98
C LYS A 185 6.08 13.00 -3.26
N THR A 186 6.98 12.02 -3.37
CA THR A 186 7.21 11.28 -4.62
C THR A 186 6.91 9.80 -4.48
N LEU A 187 6.19 9.40 -3.42
CA LEU A 187 5.87 8.00 -3.19
C LEU A 187 4.95 7.49 -4.31
N GLN A 188 5.21 6.27 -4.75
CA GLN A 188 4.31 5.44 -5.53
C GLN A 188 3.53 4.54 -4.59
N ALA A 189 2.48 3.89 -5.08
CA ALA A 189 1.69 3.01 -4.25
C ALA A 189 1.45 1.66 -4.91
N GLU A 190 1.52 0.62 -4.08
CA GLU A 190 1.22 -0.76 -4.42
C GLU A 190 0.10 -1.26 -3.51
N GLY A 191 -0.98 -1.72 -4.10
CA GLY A 191 -2.05 -2.41 -3.42
C GLY A 191 -1.86 -3.92 -3.42
N ASN A 192 -2.30 -4.54 -2.33
CA ASN A 192 -2.50 -5.98 -2.21
C ASN A 192 -3.94 -6.26 -1.74
N LYS A 193 -4.73 -6.96 -2.56
CA LYS A 193 -6.11 -7.38 -2.27
C LYS A 193 -6.14 -8.85 -1.88
N TYR A 194 -6.46 -9.10 -0.63
CA TYR A 194 -6.68 -10.41 -0.02
C TYR A 194 -8.16 -10.76 -0.18
N PHE A 195 -8.49 -11.47 -1.26
CA PHE A 195 -9.88 -11.74 -1.69
C PHE A 195 -10.54 -12.91 -0.94
N ASN A 196 -9.79 -13.65 -0.12
CA ASN A 196 -10.33 -14.71 0.73
C ASN A 196 -9.44 -14.87 1.97
N LYS A 197 -9.93 -14.47 3.15
CA LYS A 197 -9.16 -14.45 4.40
C LYS A 197 -8.57 -15.80 4.81
N LYS A 198 -9.18 -16.91 4.37
CA LYS A 198 -8.72 -18.28 4.70
C LYS A 198 -7.69 -18.82 3.71
N LYS A 199 -7.59 -18.23 2.51
CA LYS A 199 -6.77 -18.76 1.39
C LYS A 199 -5.70 -17.79 0.90
N THR A 200 -5.81 -16.52 1.24
CA THR A 200 -4.92 -15.45 0.77
C THR A 200 -4.03 -14.95 1.89
N GLY A 201 -2.80 -14.61 1.55
CA GLY A 201 -1.78 -14.23 2.52
C GLY A 201 -0.46 -13.86 1.86
N ILE A 202 0.53 -13.58 2.70
CA ILE A 202 1.90 -13.32 2.28
C ILE A 202 2.84 -13.92 3.32
N GLY A 203 3.85 -14.67 2.85
CA GLY A 203 4.87 -15.24 3.74
C GLY A 203 5.83 -14.17 4.26
N TYR A 204 6.67 -14.52 5.23
CA TYR A 204 7.72 -13.63 5.73
C TYR A 204 8.69 -13.26 4.60
N HIS A 205 8.94 -11.97 4.42
CA HIS A 205 9.86 -11.41 3.43
C HIS A 205 10.31 -10.01 3.87
N GLY A 206 11.44 -9.55 3.33
CA GLY A 206 11.84 -8.15 3.37
C GLY A 206 11.33 -7.42 2.13
N ASP A 207 11.16 -6.11 2.27
CA ASP A 207 10.69 -5.20 1.22
C ASP A 207 11.93 -4.45 0.67
N THR A 208 12.73 -5.14 -0.14
CA THR A 208 14.07 -4.66 -0.56
C THR A 208 14.01 -3.66 -1.71
N GLU A 209 12.89 -3.59 -2.42
CA GLU A 209 12.66 -2.68 -3.53
C GLU A 209 12.46 -1.22 -3.09
N ARG A 210 12.20 -0.97 -1.79
CA ARG A 210 11.89 0.37 -1.26
C ARG A 210 12.61 0.67 0.05
N ARG A 211 12.77 1.95 0.36
CA ARG A 211 13.42 2.46 1.60
C ARG A 211 12.52 3.38 2.40
N LYS A 212 11.41 3.80 1.80
CA LYS A 212 10.34 4.54 2.47
C LYS A 212 9.09 3.68 2.42
N VAL A 213 8.40 3.56 3.54
CA VAL A 213 7.17 2.75 3.63
C VAL A 213 6.16 3.49 4.49
N ILE A 214 4.96 3.69 3.95
CA ILE A 214 3.74 4.05 4.66
C ILE A 214 2.67 3.08 4.17
N ALA A 215 2.08 2.29 5.05
CA ALA A 215 1.04 1.35 4.67
C ALA A 215 -0.27 1.62 5.43
N TRP A 216 -1.39 1.42 4.75
CA TRP A 216 -2.72 1.43 5.37
C TRP A 216 -3.52 0.22 4.94
N ARG A 217 -4.46 -0.18 5.80
CA ARG A 217 -5.28 -1.36 5.61
C ARG A 217 -6.75 -0.96 5.71
N LEU A 218 -7.51 -1.34 4.70
CA LEU A 218 -8.94 -1.09 4.54
C LEU A 218 -9.67 -2.42 4.34
N GLY A 219 -10.95 -2.43 4.65
CA GLY A 219 -11.74 -3.65 4.76
C GLY A 219 -11.89 -4.04 6.23
N GLU A 220 -12.34 -5.26 6.48
CA GLU A 220 -12.99 -5.53 7.75
C GLU A 220 -12.06 -5.48 8.97
N ARG A 221 -12.48 -4.66 9.95
CA ARG A 221 -12.41 -4.96 11.38
C ARG A 221 -13.69 -4.47 12.08
N GLY A 222 -14.87 -4.99 11.69
CA GLY A 222 -16.22 -4.47 12.08
C GLY A 222 -16.48 -3.07 11.49
N LEU A 223 -17.69 -2.59 11.16
CA LEU A 223 -19.03 -2.89 11.68
C LEU A 223 -18.98 -3.33 13.15
N ARG A 224 -18.40 -2.47 13.98
CA ARG A 224 -18.71 -2.37 15.39
C ARG A 224 -18.89 -0.91 15.72
#